data_AF-A0A8C9RXE1-F1
#
_entry.id   AF-A0A8C9RXE1-F1
#
_cell.length_a   1.000
_cell.length_b   1.000
_cell.length_c   1.000
_cell.angle_alpha   90.00
_cell.angle_beta   90.00
_cell.angle_gamma   90.00
#
_symmetry.space_group_name_H-M   'P 1'
#
loop_
_entity.id
_entity.type
_entity.pdbx_description
1 polymer ?
#
loop_
_entity_poly.entity_id
_entity_poly.type
_entity_poly.pdbx_seq_one_letter_code
_entity_poly.pdbx_strand_id
1 'polypeptide(L)'
;MEFPVDILAMLSHEELERCAEDYMSDLLHSNPDEAESFALSNTRQVPISVSNVGTVPMYGADLTHKLLALFAPEDPFTAVALYLAGQWWAVEDVLKTADCSRTGLLKVKTLGERVVLYVLNRIMYRAKEMNKNEVPFLCHHHSDYAKILWKDGEAVGFYSVKPKGSLCSSFLTQRYMLPVMDSIFVRKAHRGQGHGLQILEDFVDSFKEDTLGLKFPLSHTMYKVCEQYLRKYPADEDLLWEVEGVGGPFQRSEIASKIKSMSTRGKISPCALQDTDSLLLYCLDFLHVARVVDVIKEPALQVEEEQLVPTDEEALAVVTPEVHAQDEAQAVVRNFQYLPTCVSAF
;
A
#
# COMPACT_ATOMS: atom_id res chain seq x y z
N MET A 1 13.68 -16.35 19.24
CA MET A 1 12.36 -15.74 19.48
C MET A 1 11.71 -15.65 18.11
N GLU A 2 10.49 -16.14 17.97
CA GLU A 2 9.71 -16.04 16.72
C GLU A 2 9.22 -14.61 16.53
N PHE A 3 9.12 -14.17 15.27
CA PHE A 3 8.57 -12.87 14.90
C PHE A 3 7.24 -13.03 14.15
N PRO A 4 6.48 -11.95 13.91
CA PRO A 4 5.16 -12.05 13.29
C PRO A 4 5.13 -12.82 11.97
N VAL A 5 6.14 -12.62 11.11
CA VAL A 5 6.21 -13.33 9.82
C VAL A 5 6.34 -14.84 9.97
N ASP A 6 6.92 -15.32 11.07
CA ASP A 6 7.12 -16.74 11.38
C ASP A 6 5.82 -17.35 11.93
N ILE A 7 5.14 -16.62 12.84
CA ILE A 7 3.90 -17.05 13.50
C ILE A 7 2.75 -17.06 12.48
N LEU A 8 2.58 -15.99 11.73
CA LEU A 8 1.48 -15.78 10.78
C LEU A 8 1.59 -16.65 9.51
N ALA A 9 2.64 -17.47 9.36
CA ALA A 9 2.74 -18.40 8.24
C ALA A 9 1.63 -19.47 8.24
N MET A 10 1.05 -19.75 9.41
CA MET A 10 0.06 -20.81 9.63
C MET A 10 -1.36 -20.31 9.93
N LEU A 11 -1.56 -18.99 10.07
CA LEU A 11 -2.86 -18.40 10.40
C LEU A 11 -3.65 -17.95 9.17
N SER A 12 -4.97 -17.99 9.28
CA SER A 12 -5.88 -17.35 8.33
C SER A 12 -6.16 -15.88 8.67
N HIS A 13 -6.79 -15.16 7.74
CA HIS A 13 -7.27 -13.80 7.97
C HIS A 13 -8.29 -13.74 9.11
N GLU A 14 -9.23 -14.69 9.13
CA GLU A 14 -10.31 -14.74 10.12
C GLU A 14 -9.80 -14.99 11.53
N GLU A 15 -8.73 -15.78 11.69
CA GLU A 15 -8.08 -15.99 12.99
C GLU A 15 -7.40 -14.71 13.49
N LEU A 16 -6.71 -13.99 12.58
CA LEU A 16 -6.06 -12.73 12.92
C LEU A 16 -7.08 -11.65 13.34
N GLU A 17 -8.19 -11.56 12.61
CA GLU A 17 -9.26 -10.61 12.87
C GLU A 17 -10.00 -10.92 14.17
N ARG A 18 -10.30 -12.19 14.43
CA ARG A 18 -10.93 -12.60 15.70
C ARG A 18 -10.08 -12.19 16.91
N CYS A 19 -8.76 -12.42 16.86
CA CYS A 19 -7.87 -11.99 17.94
C CYS A 19 -7.92 -10.46 18.15
N ALA A 20 -8.00 -9.68 17.07
CA ALA A 20 -8.11 -8.23 17.14
C ALA A 20 -9.47 -7.78 17.71
N GLU A 21 -10.56 -8.44 17.33
CA GLU A 21 -11.90 -8.18 17.85
C GLU A 21 -12.00 -8.49 19.35
N ASP A 22 -11.51 -9.65 19.77
CA ASP A 22 -11.46 -10.06 21.18
C ASP A 22 -10.69 -9.02 22.01
N TYR A 23 -9.51 -8.61 21.54
CA TYR A 23 -8.70 -7.58 22.20
C TYR A 23 -9.42 -6.22 22.27
N MET A 24 -10.08 -5.80 21.19
CA MET A 24 -10.83 -4.54 21.20
C MET A 24 -12.04 -4.58 22.14
N SER A 25 -12.72 -5.71 22.23
CA SER A 25 -13.80 -5.91 23.19
C SER A 25 -13.28 -5.76 24.62
N ASP A 26 -12.17 -6.41 24.94
CA ASP A 26 -11.52 -6.31 26.25
C ASP A 26 -11.08 -4.87 26.56
N LEU A 27 -10.51 -4.18 25.57
CA LEU A 27 -10.06 -2.78 25.72
C LEU A 27 -11.22 -1.81 25.99
N LEU A 28 -12.40 -2.05 25.40
CA LEU A 28 -13.60 -1.23 25.64
C LEU A 28 -14.15 -1.38 27.06
N HIS A 29 -13.95 -2.56 27.67
CA HIS A 29 -14.40 -2.88 29.03
C HIS A 29 -13.30 -2.73 30.09
N SER A 30 -12.10 -2.32 29.68
CA SER A 30 -10.94 -2.16 30.56
C SER A 30 -11.11 -0.98 31.52
N ASN A 31 -10.59 -1.15 32.74
CA ASN A 31 -10.60 -0.09 33.75
C ASN A 31 -9.67 1.06 33.34
N PRO A 32 -10.16 2.31 33.23
CA PRO A 32 -9.31 3.47 32.91
C PRO A 32 -8.15 3.70 33.89
N ASP A 33 -8.29 3.23 35.14
CA ASP A 33 -7.28 3.37 36.18
C ASP A 33 -6.13 2.34 36.07
N GLU A 34 -6.29 1.31 35.23
CA GLU A 34 -5.28 0.27 34.93
C GLU A 34 -4.81 0.35 33.48
N ALA A 35 -4.40 1.54 33.04
CA ALA A 35 -4.01 1.78 31.65
C ALA A 35 -2.81 0.91 31.22
N GLU A 36 -3.05 0.03 30.25
CA GLU A 36 -2.00 -0.74 29.58
C GLU A 36 -1.06 0.20 28.81
N SER A 37 0.22 -0.16 28.70
CA SER A 37 1.17 0.58 27.88
C SER A 37 2.06 -0.36 27.07
N PHE A 38 2.35 0.04 25.84
CA PHE A 38 3.25 -0.68 24.96
C PHE A 38 4.64 -0.06 24.99
N ALA A 39 5.66 -0.85 25.29
CA ALA A 39 7.05 -0.42 25.25
C ALA A 39 7.63 -0.60 23.84
N LEU A 40 7.97 0.51 23.19
CA LEU A 40 8.72 0.51 21.94
C LEU A 40 10.19 0.17 22.21
N SER A 41 10.89 -0.30 21.17
CA SER A 41 12.30 -0.74 21.25
C SER A 41 13.28 0.37 21.71
N ASN A 42 12.87 1.64 21.67
CA ASN A 42 13.62 2.79 22.14
C ASN A 42 13.30 3.21 23.59
N THR A 43 12.72 2.32 24.41
CA THR A 43 12.27 2.54 25.80
C THR A 43 11.11 3.53 25.97
N ARG A 44 10.55 4.03 24.87
CA ARG A 44 9.35 4.88 24.90
C ARG A 44 8.13 4.02 25.17
N GLN A 45 7.33 4.41 26.15
CA GLN A 45 6.03 3.80 26.40
C GLN A 45 4.93 4.57 25.67
N VAL A 46 4.04 3.83 25.03
CA VAL A 46 2.83 4.36 24.40
C VAL A 46 1.64 3.83 25.20
N PRO A 47 0.87 4.68 25.89
CA PRO A 47 -0.34 4.22 26.58
C PRO A 47 -1.31 3.65 25.54
N ILE A 48 -1.97 2.55 25.83
CA ILE A 48 -2.96 1.95 24.95
C ILE A 48 -4.35 2.38 25.43
N SER A 49 -5.16 2.91 24.51
CA SER A 49 -6.55 3.23 24.78
C SER A 49 -7.40 3.18 23.51
N VAL A 50 -8.71 3.18 23.69
CA VAL A 50 -9.68 3.22 22.59
C VAL A 50 -9.48 4.46 21.68
N SER A 51 -8.86 5.53 22.21
CA SER A 51 -8.58 6.74 21.43
C SER A 51 -7.39 6.62 20.47
N ASN A 52 -6.45 5.70 20.69
CA ASN A 52 -5.26 5.54 19.84
C ASN A 52 -5.09 4.13 19.28
N VAL A 53 -6.05 3.24 19.51
CA VAL A 53 -6.17 1.97 18.79
C VAL A 53 -7.23 2.12 17.69
N GLY A 54 -6.98 1.50 16.54
CA GLY A 54 -7.94 1.47 15.43
C GLY A 54 -7.56 0.45 14.38
N THR A 55 -8.52 0.14 13.50
CA THR A 55 -8.32 -0.80 12.40
C THR A 55 -7.84 -0.07 11.14
N VAL A 56 -7.02 -0.76 10.34
CA VAL A 56 -6.54 -0.28 9.03
C VAL A 56 -6.73 -1.37 7.97
N PRO A 57 -7.14 -1.03 6.74
CA PRO A 57 -7.33 -2.02 5.69
C PRO A 57 -5.99 -2.59 5.24
N MET A 58 -5.89 -3.91 5.16
CA MET A 58 -4.66 -4.60 4.76
C MET A 58 -4.38 -4.47 3.26
N TYR A 59 -5.43 -4.47 2.44
CA TYR A 59 -5.32 -4.52 0.97
C TYR A 59 -5.83 -3.25 0.27
N GLY A 60 -5.78 -2.11 0.98
CA GLY A 60 -6.14 -0.80 0.42
C GLY A 60 -7.65 -0.61 0.32
N ALA A 61 -8.18 -0.52 -0.90
CA ALA A 61 -9.61 -0.30 -1.13
C ALA A 61 -10.48 -1.52 -0.77
N ASP A 62 -9.85 -2.69 -0.61
CA ASP A 62 -10.51 -3.87 -0.08
C ASP A 62 -10.57 -3.79 1.45
N LEU A 63 -11.78 -3.54 1.95
CA LEU A 63 -12.09 -3.37 3.37
C LEU A 63 -12.47 -4.69 4.06
N THR A 64 -12.41 -5.81 3.34
CA THR A 64 -12.73 -7.13 3.92
C THR A 64 -11.77 -7.52 5.02
N HIS A 65 -10.47 -7.27 4.80
CA HIS A 65 -9.41 -7.68 5.71
C HIS A 65 -8.75 -6.49 6.39
N LYS A 66 -8.80 -6.46 7.73
CA LYS A 66 -8.30 -5.35 8.56
C LYS A 66 -7.19 -5.80 9.51
N LEU A 67 -6.30 -4.88 9.85
CA LEU A 67 -5.28 -5.04 10.88
C LEU A 67 -5.56 -4.06 12.02
N LEU A 68 -5.39 -4.51 13.26
CA LEU A 68 -5.47 -3.63 14.41
C LEU A 68 -4.12 -2.94 14.67
N ALA A 69 -4.15 -1.63 14.75
CA ALA A 69 -2.97 -0.78 14.86
C ALA A 69 -3.06 0.12 16.09
N LEU A 70 -1.91 0.29 16.74
CA LEU A 70 -1.68 1.30 17.77
C LEU A 70 -1.03 2.52 17.12
N PHE A 71 -1.62 3.70 17.32
CA PHE A 71 -1.17 4.96 16.74
C PHE A 71 -0.38 5.80 17.74
N ALA A 72 0.57 6.57 17.21
CA ALA A 72 1.36 7.50 18.01
C ALA A 72 0.46 8.58 18.63
N PRO A 73 0.62 8.91 19.93
CA PRO A 73 -0.13 9.98 20.57
C PRO A 73 0.06 11.35 19.91
N GLU A 74 1.24 11.61 19.32
CA GLU A 74 1.56 12.90 18.70
C GLU A 74 1.11 12.97 17.23
N ASP A 75 0.82 11.82 16.61
CA ASP A 75 0.36 11.74 15.23
C ASP A 75 -0.63 10.57 15.06
N PRO A 76 -1.95 10.85 15.03
CA PRO A 76 -2.98 9.82 14.95
C PRO A 76 -2.98 9.08 13.61
N PHE A 77 -2.15 9.48 12.63
CA PHE A 77 -2.02 8.82 11.34
C PHE A 77 -0.79 7.89 11.25
N THR A 78 0.06 7.87 12.28
CA THR A 78 1.27 7.04 12.30
C THR A 78 1.09 5.84 13.22
N ALA A 79 0.92 4.66 12.62
CA ALA A 79 0.94 3.40 13.35
C ALA A 79 2.36 3.08 13.86
N VAL A 80 2.47 2.76 15.15
CA VAL A 80 3.72 2.41 15.84
C VAL A 80 3.80 0.94 16.22
N ALA A 81 2.66 0.26 16.34
CA ALA A 81 2.58 -1.17 16.57
C ALA A 81 1.36 -1.78 15.88
N LEU A 82 1.40 -3.08 15.64
CA LEU A 82 0.29 -3.88 15.14
C LEU A 82 -0.03 -4.99 16.15
N TYR A 83 -1.31 -5.26 16.37
CA TYR A 83 -1.73 -6.41 17.17
C TYR A 83 -1.85 -7.63 16.27
N LEU A 84 -0.94 -8.59 16.45
CA LEU A 84 -0.81 -9.76 15.58
C LEU A 84 -0.64 -11.02 16.42
N ALA A 85 -1.49 -12.03 16.18
CA ALA A 85 -1.47 -13.30 16.89
C ALA A 85 -1.47 -13.14 18.43
N GLY A 86 -2.41 -12.34 18.94
CA GLY A 86 -2.66 -12.19 20.38
C GLY A 86 -1.67 -11.30 21.14
N GLN A 87 -0.84 -10.51 20.47
CA GLN A 87 0.11 -9.62 21.12
C GLN A 87 0.44 -8.39 20.26
N TRP A 88 0.90 -7.32 20.92
CA TRP A 88 1.40 -6.11 20.26
C TRP A 88 2.83 -6.28 19.76
N TRP A 89 3.06 -5.90 18.50
CA TRP A 89 4.36 -5.91 17.85
C TRP A 89 4.74 -4.52 17.37
N ALA A 90 5.92 -4.04 17.76
CA ALA A 90 6.48 -2.83 17.18
C ALA A 90 6.66 -3.02 15.67
N VAL A 91 6.40 -1.98 14.88
CA VAL A 91 6.48 -2.07 13.40
C VAL A 91 7.87 -2.50 12.93
N GLU A 92 8.93 -2.17 13.68
CA GLU A 92 10.30 -2.62 13.43
C GLU A 92 10.49 -4.11 13.65
N ASP A 93 9.78 -4.72 14.58
CA ASP A 93 9.88 -6.16 14.87
C ASP A 93 9.02 -6.98 13.90
N VAL A 94 7.94 -6.42 13.37
CA VAL A 94 7.18 -7.04 12.26
C VAL A 94 8.07 -7.30 11.03
N LEU A 95 9.11 -6.49 10.83
CA LEU A 95 10.03 -6.61 9.70
C LEU A 95 11.13 -7.66 9.90
N LYS A 96 11.14 -8.38 11.01
CA LYS A 96 12.17 -9.38 11.33
C LYS A 96 11.64 -10.79 11.25
N THR A 97 12.54 -11.75 11.13
CA THR A 97 12.28 -13.20 11.23
C THR A 97 13.28 -13.82 12.20
N ALA A 98 12.90 -14.94 12.81
CA ALA A 98 13.79 -15.73 13.64
C ALA A 98 14.91 -16.41 12.80
N ASP A 99 14.67 -16.61 11.50
CA ASP A 99 15.65 -17.16 10.59
C ASP A 99 16.64 -16.09 10.12
N CYS A 100 17.76 -15.96 10.85
CA CYS A 100 18.85 -15.06 10.49
C CYS A 100 19.50 -15.39 9.14
N SER A 101 19.26 -16.58 8.57
CA SER A 101 19.77 -16.95 7.24
C SER A 101 18.88 -16.47 6.10
N ARG A 102 17.67 -15.97 6.40
CA ARG A 102 16.73 -15.43 5.42
C ARG A 102 17.32 -14.19 4.76
N THR A 103 17.67 -14.31 3.49
CA THR A 103 18.33 -13.27 2.71
C THR A 103 17.91 -13.32 1.24
N GLY A 104 18.07 -12.21 0.53
CA GLY A 104 17.76 -12.08 -0.89
C GLY A 104 16.30 -11.75 -1.17
N LEU A 105 15.92 -11.82 -2.45
CA LEU A 105 14.58 -11.47 -2.92
C LEU A 105 13.67 -12.69 -2.91
N LEU A 106 12.73 -12.71 -1.98
CA LEU A 106 11.81 -13.83 -1.77
C LEU A 106 10.39 -13.44 -2.13
N LYS A 107 9.72 -14.28 -2.92
CA LYS A 107 8.33 -14.06 -3.32
C LYS A 107 7.40 -14.17 -2.11
N VAL A 108 6.50 -13.19 -1.99
CA VAL A 108 5.44 -13.16 -0.98
C VAL A 108 4.44 -14.29 -1.23
N LYS A 109 4.20 -15.13 -0.22
CA LYS A 109 3.31 -16.30 -0.28
C LYS A 109 2.38 -16.41 0.91
N THR A 110 2.84 -16.00 2.09
CA THR A 110 2.14 -16.18 3.37
C THR A 110 1.42 -14.92 3.83
N LEU A 111 0.48 -15.05 4.76
CA LEU A 111 -0.17 -13.92 5.44
C LEU A 111 0.87 -13.03 6.13
N GLY A 112 1.81 -13.65 6.87
CA GLY A 112 2.91 -12.93 7.53
C GLY A 112 3.73 -12.07 6.56
N GLU A 113 4.11 -12.61 5.40
CA GLU A 113 4.83 -11.83 4.39
C GLU A 113 3.97 -10.71 3.78
N ARG A 114 2.65 -10.89 3.65
CA ARG A 114 1.75 -9.82 3.24
C ARG A 114 1.68 -8.70 4.27
N VAL A 115 1.71 -9.03 5.57
CA VAL A 115 1.82 -8.03 6.64
C VAL A 115 3.17 -7.30 6.58
N VAL A 116 4.28 -8.00 6.36
CA VAL A 116 5.60 -7.36 6.15
C VAL A 116 5.57 -6.39 4.97
N LEU A 117 4.97 -6.80 3.84
CA LEU A 117 4.82 -5.95 2.66
C LEU A 117 3.98 -4.71 2.96
N TYR A 118 2.88 -4.87 3.70
CA TYR A 118 2.05 -3.76 4.18
C TYR A 118 2.86 -2.77 5.02
N VAL A 119 3.60 -3.26 6.02
CA VAL A 119 4.43 -2.41 6.90
C VAL A 119 5.49 -1.66 6.09
N LEU A 120 6.19 -2.33 5.17
CA LEU A 120 7.20 -1.66 4.32
C LEU A 120 6.59 -0.54 3.48
N ASN A 121 5.43 -0.77 2.87
CA ASN A 121 4.79 0.20 1.98
C ASN A 121 4.06 1.32 2.74
N ARG A 122 3.13 0.94 3.64
CA ARG A 122 2.17 1.88 4.24
C ARG A 122 2.71 2.58 5.47
N ILE A 123 3.67 1.97 6.18
CA ILE A 123 4.22 2.54 7.42
C ILE A 123 5.64 3.06 7.16
N MET A 124 6.57 2.19 6.77
CA MET A 124 7.98 2.59 6.61
C MET A 124 8.18 3.57 5.45
N TYR A 125 7.70 3.23 4.26
CA TYR A 125 7.78 4.14 3.13
C TYR A 125 6.92 5.38 3.37
N ARG A 126 5.59 5.25 3.45
CA ARG A 126 4.69 6.41 3.44
C ARG A 126 4.81 7.33 4.65
N ALA A 127 4.96 6.80 5.87
CA ALA A 127 5.01 7.63 7.08
C ALA A 127 6.44 8.09 7.44
N LYS A 128 7.46 7.25 7.22
CA LYS A 128 8.83 7.53 7.69
C LYS A 128 9.81 7.96 6.61
N GLU A 129 9.67 7.47 5.37
CA GLU A 129 10.76 7.56 4.38
C GLU A 129 10.41 8.20 3.03
N MET A 130 9.14 8.46 2.73
CA MET A 130 8.66 9.07 1.50
C MET A 130 9.13 10.54 1.41
N ASN A 131 9.51 10.99 0.21
CA ASN A 131 9.85 12.39 -0.01
C ASN A 131 8.57 13.23 -0.22
N LYS A 132 8.61 14.52 0.13
CA LYS A 132 7.43 15.41 0.08
C LYS A 132 6.75 15.52 -1.30
N ASN A 133 7.52 15.33 -2.37
CA ASN A 133 7.04 15.50 -3.75
C ASN A 133 6.83 14.14 -4.46
N GLU A 134 6.89 13.03 -3.72
CA GLU A 134 6.63 11.70 -4.27
C GLU A 134 5.15 11.36 -4.17
N VAL A 135 4.64 10.70 -5.20
CA VAL A 135 3.31 10.08 -5.16
C VAL A 135 3.42 8.78 -4.37
N PRO A 136 2.56 8.56 -3.36
CA PRO A 136 2.60 7.32 -2.58
C PRO A 136 2.26 6.11 -3.47
N PHE A 137 2.90 4.98 -3.20
CA PHE A 137 2.48 3.72 -3.80
C PHE A 137 1.10 3.34 -3.27
N LEU A 138 0.30 2.73 -4.15
CA LEU A 138 -0.98 2.15 -3.76
C LEU A 138 -0.73 0.92 -2.86
N CYS A 139 -1.74 0.55 -2.09
CA CYS A 139 -1.69 -0.70 -1.35
C CYS A 139 -1.70 -1.89 -2.31
N HIS A 140 -1.03 -2.97 -1.92
CA HIS A 140 -0.99 -4.19 -2.71
C HIS A 140 -2.25 -5.02 -2.44
N HIS A 141 -2.80 -5.61 -3.50
CA HIS A 141 -3.89 -6.57 -3.37
C HIS A 141 -3.38 -7.91 -2.83
N HIS A 142 -4.25 -8.74 -2.24
CA HIS A 142 -3.87 -10.04 -1.67
C HIS A 142 -3.19 -10.98 -2.68
N SER A 143 -3.50 -10.83 -3.97
CA SER A 143 -2.97 -11.63 -5.08
C SER A 143 -1.85 -10.95 -5.88
N ASP A 144 -1.46 -9.71 -5.53
CA ASP A 144 -0.43 -9.00 -6.27
C ASP A 144 0.91 -9.74 -6.20
N TYR A 145 1.62 -9.78 -7.33
CA TYR A 145 2.98 -10.30 -7.36
C TYR A 145 3.90 -9.33 -6.62
N ALA A 146 4.59 -9.81 -5.61
CA ALA A 146 5.61 -9.04 -4.91
C ALA A 146 6.74 -9.95 -4.41
N LYS A 147 7.93 -9.37 -4.28
CA LYS A 147 9.03 -9.97 -3.51
C LYS A 147 9.51 -9.00 -2.45
N ILE A 148 9.89 -9.54 -1.30
CA ILE A 148 10.54 -8.81 -0.21
C ILE A 148 12.03 -9.07 -0.29
N LEU A 149 12.82 -8.00 -0.16
CA LEU A 149 14.26 -8.08 -0.01
C LEU A 149 14.60 -8.28 1.46
N TRP A 150 15.14 -9.45 1.78
CA TRP A 150 15.64 -9.79 3.11
C TRP A 150 17.14 -9.62 3.19
N LYS A 151 17.63 -9.15 4.33
CA LYS A 151 19.05 -9.08 4.67
C LYS A 151 19.23 -9.45 6.13
N ASP A 152 19.95 -10.53 6.38
CA ASP A 152 20.28 -11.01 7.73
C ASP A 152 19.05 -11.17 8.65
N GLY A 153 17.94 -11.69 8.09
CA GLY A 153 16.68 -11.86 8.80
C GLY A 153 15.81 -10.61 8.95
N GLU A 154 16.18 -9.48 8.33
CA GLU A 154 15.39 -8.24 8.33
C GLU A 154 14.90 -7.90 6.92
N ALA A 155 13.64 -7.48 6.81
CA ALA A 155 13.05 -6.99 5.58
C ALA A 155 13.48 -5.53 5.34
N VAL A 156 14.21 -5.31 4.25
CA VAL A 156 14.88 -4.04 3.95
C VAL A 156 14.35 -3.34 2.70
N GLY A 157 13.48 -3.99 1.95
CA GLY A 157 12.85 -3.44 0.76
C GLY A 157 11.87 -4.41 0.12
N PHE A 158 11.23 -3.99 -0.95
CA PHE A 158 10.35 -4.83 -1.76
C PHE A 158 10.26 -4.30 -3.19
N TYR A 159 9.71 -5.13 -4.07
CA TYR A 159 9.10 -4.66 -5.31
C TYR A 159 7.81 -5.43 -5.60
N SER A 160 6.88 -4.78 -6.31
CA SER A 160 5.66 -5.40 -6.83
C SER A 160 5.60 -5.32 -8.34
N VAL A 161 4.87 -6.25 -8.95
CA VAL A 161 4.67 -6.32 -10.39
C VAL A 161 3.20 -6.51 -10.70
N LYS A 162 2.72 -5.84 -11.75
CA LYS A 162 1.48 -6.18 -12.43
C LYS A 162 1.82 -7.08 -13.62
N PRO A 163 1.53 -8.40 -13.54
CA PRO A 163 1.89 -9.33 -14.59
C PRO A 163 1.15 -9.03 -15.89
N LYS A 164 1.73 -9.42 -17.02
CA LYS A 164 1.04 -9.37 -18.31
C LYS A 164 -0.29 -10.12 -18.23
N GLY A 165 -1.36 -9.49 -18.73
CA GLY A 165 -2.71 -10.02 -18.74
C GLY A 165 -3.51 -9.78 -17.45
N SER A 166 -2.90 -9.29 -16.36
CA SER A 166 -3.67 -8.94 -15.16
C SER A 166 -4.56 -7.71 -15.40
N LEU A 167 -5.69 -7.64 -14.71
CA LEU A 167 -6.59 -6.48 -14.80
C LEU A 167 -5.94 -5.24 -14.17
N CYS A 168 -6.19 -4.09 -14.77
CA CYS A 168 -5.84 -2.80 -14.19
C CYS A 168 -6.94 -2.40 -13.20
N SER A 169 -6.58 -2.22 -11.93
CA SER A 169 -7.54 -1.83 -10.89
C SER A 169 -8.20 -0.47 -11.16
N SER A 170 -7.53 0.42 -11.90
CA SER A 170 -8.07 1.73 -12.28
C SER A 170 -9.03 1.67 -13.47
N PHE A 171 -9.05 0.58 -14.25
CA PHE A 171 -9.86 0.46 -15.46
C PHE A 171 -10.38 -0.97 -15.63
N LEU A 172 -11.67 -1.17 -15.34
CA LEU A 172 -12.33 -2.49 -15.21
C LEU A 172 -12.16 -3.43 -16.42
N THR A 173 -11.85 -2.92 -17.61
CA THR A 173 -11.74 -3.71 -18.85
C THR A 173 -10.32 -3.84 -19.38
N GLN A 174 -9.37 -3.03 -18.87
CA GLN A 174 -8.01 -3.02 -19.42
C GLN A 174 -7.11 -4.02 -18.71
N ARG A 175 -6.21 -4.63 -19.47
CA ARG A 175 -5.23 -5.59 -18.98
C ARG A 175 -3.82 -5.14 -19.36
N TYR A 176 -2.86 -5.42 -18.48
CA TYR A 176 -1.46 -5.13 -18.73
C TYR A 176 -0.95 -5.88 -19.97
N MET A 177 -0.31 -5.16 -20.89
CA MET A 177 0.19 -5.72 -22.16
C MET A 177 1.60 -6.31 -22.04
N LEU A 178 2.29 -6.00 -20.94
CA LEU A 178 3.61 -6.50 -20.55
C LEU A 178 3.70 -6.55 -19.01
N PRO A 179 4.66 -7.28 -18.42
CA PRO A 179 4.94 -7.18 -16.99
C PRO A 179 5.41 -5.78 -16.63
N VAL A 180 4.82 -5.16 -15.61
CA VAL A 180 5.20 -3.82 -15.16
C VAL A 180 5.58 -3.86 -13.68
N MET A 181 6.83 -3.50 -13.36
CA MET A 181 7.23 -3.22 -11.98
C MET A 181 6.49 -1.97 -11.50
N ASP A 182 5.54 -2.18 -10.60
CA ASP A 182 4.52 -1.19 -10.19
C ASP A 182 4.96 -0.37 -8.99
N SER A 183 5.71 -0.98 -8.07
CA SER A 183 6.34 -0.27 -6.96
C SER A 183 7.67 -0.90 -6.61
N ILE A 184 8.61 -0.07 -6.18
CA ILE A 184 9.93 -0.47 -5.72
C ILE A 184 10.33 0.41 -4.54
N PHE A 185 10.77 -0.21 -3.46
CA PHE A 185 11.20 0.49 -2.26
C PHE A 185 12.39 -0.21 -1.62
N VAL A 186 13.38 0.58 -1.22
CA VAL A 186 14.49 0.16 -0.38
C VAL A 186 14.60 1.16 0.77
N ARG A 187 14.66 0.66 2.00
CA ARG A 187 14.80 1.49 3.20
C ARG A 187 16.06 2.35 3.10
N LYS A 188 15.97 3.61 3.55
CA LYS A 188 17.02 4.64 3.43
C LYS A 188 18.36 4.16 3.98
N ALA A 189 18.35 3.46 5.11
CA ALA A 189 19.56 2.88 5.73
C ALA A 189 20.28 1.86 4.84
N HIS A 190 19.59 1.27 3.86
CA HIS A 190 20.12 0.25 2.95
C HIS A 190 20.37 0.78 1.52
N ARG A 191 20.09 2.07 1.25
CA ARG A 191 20.36 2.67 -0.06
C ARG A 191 21.86 2.85 -0.29
N GLY A 192 22.27 2.87 -1.55
CA GLY A 192 23.69 2.97 -1.94
C GLY A 192 24.48 1.66 -1.84
N GLN A 193 23.84 0.55 -1.44
CA GLN A 193 24.47 -0.77 -1.29
C GLN A 193 24.17 -1.71 -2.47
N GLY A 194 23.73 -1.19 -3.62
CA GLY A 194 23.44 -1.99 -4.82
C GLY A 194 22.06 -2.68 -4.85
N HIS A 195 21.26 -2.60 -3.80
CA HIS A 195 19.95 -3.28 -3.73
C HIS A 195 18.94 -2.88 -4.82
N GLY A 196 18.99 -1.63 -5.32
CA GLY A 196 18.13 -1.22 -6.44
C GLY A 196 18.47 -1.97 -7.72
N LEU A 197 19.76 -2.15 -8.01
CA LEU A 197 20.23 -2.93 -9.17
C LEU A 197 19.89 -4.42 -8.98
N GLN A 198 20.10 -4.95 -7.79
CA GLN A 198 19.72 -6.34 -7.44
C GLN A 198 18.23 -6.61 -7.69
N ILE A 199 17.35 -5.68 -7.31
CA ILE A 199 15.91 -5.78 -7.56
C ILE A 199 15.62 -5.76 -9.07
N LEU A 200 16.26 -4.86 -9.82
CA LEU A 200 16.04 -4.78 -11.27
C LEU A 200 16.52 -6.05 -11.99
N GLU A 201 17.68 -6.60 -11.60
CA GLU A 201 18.19 -7.87 -12.12
C GLU A 201 17.23 -9.03 -11.82
N ASP A 202 16.77 -9.16 -10.57
CA ASP A 202 15.82 -10.20 -10.20
C ASP A 202 14.47 -10.07 -10.94
N PHE A 203 14.01 -8.84 -11.22
CA PHE A 203 12.82 -8.60 -12.03
C PHE A 203 13.02 -9.07 -13.48
N VAL A 204 14.12 -8.68 -14.12
CA VAL A 204 14.43 -9.15 -15.49
C VAL A 204 14.60 -10.68 -15.52
N ASP A 205 15.20 -11.26 -14.49
CA ASP A 205 15.34 -12.71 -14.41
C ASP A 205 14.01 -13.44 -14.19
N SER A 206 13.05 -12.80 -13.52
CA SER A 206 11.76 -13.39 -13.18
C SER A 206 10.73 -13.36 -14.32
N PHE A 207 10.91 -12.47 -15.31
CA PHE A 207 9.96 -12.26 -16.42
C PHE A 207 10.70 -12.35 -17.75
N LYS A 208 10.29 -13.28 -18.62
CA LYS A 208 11.03 -13.68 -19.85
C LYS A 208 10.46 -13.09 -21.13
N GLU A 209 9.61 -12.08 -21.00
CA GLU A 209 9.05 -11.33 -22.11
C GLU A 209 10.09 -10.42 -22.78
N ASP A 210 9.96 -10.22 -24.09
CA ASP A 210 10.88 -9.38 -24.88
C ASP A 210 10.85 -7.89 -24.48
N THR A 211 9.82 -7.47 -23.73
CA THR A 211 9.73 -6.10 -23.21
C THR A 211 9.21 -6.12 -21.78
N LEU A 212 9.88 -5.38 -20.91
CA LEU A 212 9.55 -5.24 -19.49
C LEU A 212 9.32 -3.78 -19.12
N GLY A 213 8.30 -3.55 -18.32
CA GLY A 213 7.85 -2.22 -17.92
C GLY A 213 8.32 -1.82 -16.53
N LEU A 214 8.67 -0.56 -16.36
CA LEU A 214 8.75 0.12 -15.08
C LEU A 214 7.72 1.26 -15.06
N LYS A 215 6.91 1.32 -14.01
CA LYS A 215 5.79 2.26 -13.94
C LYS A 215 6.25 3.72 -13.93
N PHE A 216 5.61 4.54 -14.76
CA PHE A 216 5.73 5.99 -14.75
C PHE A 216 5.00 6.60 -13.53
N PRO A 217 5.53 7.69 -12.93
CA PRO A 217 6.80 8.34 -13.25
C PRO A 217 8.00 7.65 -12.58
N LEU A 218 9.08 7.43 -13.33
CA LEU A 218 10.34 6.94 -12.75
C LEU A 218 11.09 8.06 -12.05
N SER A 219 11.53 7.77 -10.83
CA SER A 219 12.42 8.67 -10.10
C SER A 219 13.79 8.78 -10.77
N HIS A 220 14.47 9.91 -10.58
CA HIS A 220 15.84 10.09 -11.03
C HIS A 220 16.79 8.99 -10.50
N THR A 221 16.55 8.51 -9.29
CA THR A 221 17.29 7.38 -8.70
C THR A 221 17.06 6.10 -9.50
N MET A 222 15.83 5.83 -9.94
CA MET A 222 15.54 4.64 -10.73
C MET A 222 16.17 4.70 -12.12
N TYR A 223 16.22 5.88 -12.75
CA TYR A 223 16.97 6.08 -13.99
C TYR A 223 18.46 5.75 -13.84
N LYS A 224 19.09 6.12 -12.72
CA LYS A 224 20.48 5.73 -12.42
C LYS A 224 20.65 4.22 -12.27
N VAL A 225 19.68 3.54 -11.66
CA VAL A 225 19.69 2.07 -11.55
C VAL A 225 19.57 1.43 -12.93
N CYS A 226 18.64 1.89 -13.78
CA CYS A 226 18.52 1.41 -15.15
C CYS A 226 19.79 1.69 -15.97
N GLU A 227 20.42 2.83 -15.79
CA GLU A 227 21.69 3.16 -16.46
C GLU A 227 22.82 2.22 -16.01
N GLN A 228 22.91 1.88 -14.72
CA GLN A 228 23.87 0.90 -14.22
C GLN A 228 23.59 -0.50 -14.78
N TYR A 229 22.32 -0.89 -14.85
CA TYR A 229 21.90 -2.16 -15.44
C TYR A 229 22.32 -2.26 -16.91
N LEU A 230 21.98 -1.27 -17.74
CA LEU A 230 22.30 -1.27 -19.18
C LEU A 230 23.82 -1.21 -19.46
N ARG A 231 24.62 -0.60 -18.57
CA ARG A 231 26.09 -0.68 -18.65
C ARG A 231 26.60 -2.11 -18.40
N LYS A 232 25.96 -2.86 -17.52
CA LYS A 232 26.31 -4.24 -17.18
C LYS A 232 25.79 -5.23 -18.23
N TYR A 233 24.62 -4.97 -18.80
CA TYR A 233 23.94 -5.80 -19.80
C TYR A 233 23.60 -4.97 -21.05
N PRO A 234 24.59 -4.64 -21.89
CA PRO A 234 24.36 -3.80 -23.07
C PRO A 234 23.48 -4.46 -24.14
N ALA A 235 23.28 -5.79 -24.08
CA ALA A 235 22.37 -6.50 -24.98
C ALA A 235 20.89 -6.22 -24.68
N ASP A 236 20.56 -5.67 -23.50
CA ASP A 236 19.20 -5.41 -23.05
C ASP A 236 18.74 -3.97 -23.37
N GLU A 237 19.36 -3.32 -24.36
CA GLU A 237 19.13 -1.91 -24.68
C GLU A 237 17.66 -1.58 -25.00
N ASP A 238 16.95 -2.52 -25.62
CA ASP A 238 15.54 -2.44 -26.02
C ASP A 238 14.57 -3.15 -25.06
N LEU A 239 15.08 -3.74 -23.97
CA LEU A 239 14.28 -4.54 -23.03
C LEU A 239 13.41 -3.69 -22.10
N LEU A 240 13.94 -2.57 -21.59
CA LEU A 240 13.35 -1.81 -20.49
C LEU A 240 12.58 -0.57 -20.95
N TRP A 241 11.31 -0.49 -20.55
CA TRP A 241 10.38 0.56 -20.94
C TRP A 241 9.81 1.27 -19.72
N GLU A 242 9.72 2.60 -19.77
CA GLU A 242 8.89 3.35 -18.83
C GLU A 242 7.45 3.32 -19.33
N VAL A 243 6.53 2.91 -18.46
CA VAL A 243 5.16 2.52 -18.83
C VAL A 243 4.12 3.36 -18.08
N GLU A 244 3.21 3.96 -18.84
CA GLU A 244 1.97 4.55 -18.39
C GLU A 244 0.81 3.57 -18.56
N GLY A 245 -0.24 3.71 -17.73
CA GLY A 245 -1.44 2.88 -17.84
C GLY A 245 -1.15 1.37 -17.85
N VAL A 246 -1.58 0.70 -18.91
CA VAL A 246 -1.41 -0.76 -19.10
C VAL A 246 -0.26 -1.13 -20.03
N GLY A 247 0.50 -0.15 -20.51
CA GLY A 247 1.66 -0.35 -21.37
C GLY A 247 1.34 -0.76 -22.80
N GLY A 248 0.24 -0.23 -23.35
CA GLY A 248 -0.01 -0.31 -24.78
C GLY A 248 1.09 0.36 -25.62
N PRO A 249 1.09 0.18 -26.96
CA PRO A 249 2.17 0.68 -27.83
C PRO A 249 2.49 2.18 -27.69
N PHE A 250 1.49 3.01 -27.41
CA PHE A 250 1.63 4.46 -27.24
C PHE A 250 1.73 4.91 -25.77
N GLN A 251 1.74 3.97 -24.83
CA GLN A 251 1.81 4.23 -23.39
C GLN A 251 3.16 3.81 -22.81
N ARG A 252 4.19 3.70 -23.66
CA ARG A 252 5.50 3.25 -23.24
C ARG A 252 6.59 3.95 -24.02
N SER A 253 7.73 4.12 -23.36
CA SER A 253 8.91 4.78 -23.93
C SER A 253 10.18 4.07 -23.46
N GLU A 254 11.13 3.89 -24.38
CA GLU A 254 12.38 3.19 -24.07
C GLU A 254 13.22 3.95 -23.05
N ILE A 255 13.64 3.24 -22.01
CA ILE A 255 14.44 3.85 -20.94
C ILE A 255 15.84 4.22 -21.43
N ALA A 256 16.47 3.40 -22.27
CA ALA A 256 17.78 3.69 -22.85
C ALA A 256 17.78 5.03 -23.61
N SER A 257 16.76 5.23 -24.45
CA SER A 257 16.55 6.48 -25.21
C SER A 257 16.34 7.68 -24.29
N LYS A 258 15.54 7.53 -23.22
CA LYS A 258 15.36 8.59 -22.20
C LYS A 258 16.66 8.94 -21.47
N ILE A 259 17.45 7.96 -21.04
CA ILE A 259 18.75 8.17 -20.38
C ILE A 259 19.72 8.96 -21.28
N LYS A 260 19.81 8.59 -22.57
CA LYS A 260 20.64 9.30 -23.56
C LYS A 260 20.21 10.76 -23.70
N SER A 261 18.90 11.03 -23.74
CA SER A 261 18.35 12.37 -23.86
C SER A 261 18.61 13.26 -22.63
N MET A 262 18.63 12.68 -21.42
CA MET A 262 18.97 13.39 -20.19
C MET A 262 20.45 13.79 -20.16
N SER A 263 21.32 12.91 -20.65
CA SER A 263 22.77 13.14 -20.72
C SER A 263 23.15 14.24 -21.72
N THR A 264 22.41 14.39 -22.82
CA THR A 264 22.62 15.48 -23.79
C THR A 264 22.07 16.82 -23.28
N ARG A 265 20.95 16.83 -22.54
CA ARG A 265 20.40 18.04 -21.91
C ARG A 265 21.27 18.57 -20.76
N GLY A 266 22.02 17.71 -20.06
CA GLY A 266 23.00 18.12 -19.05
C GLY A 266 24.17 18.99 -19.56
N LYS A 267 24.24 19.26 -20.88
CA LYS A 267 25.19 20.20 -21.50
C LYS A 267 24.60 21.57 -21.84
N ILE A 268 23.33 21.83 -21.49
CA ILE A 268 22.67 23.14 -21.63
C ILE A 268 22.26 23.61 -20.23
N SER A 269 22.56 24.87 -19.91
CA SER A 269 22.45 25.51 -18.59
C SER A 269 21.13 25.22 -17.84
N PRO A 270 21.16 25.17 -16.48
CA PRO A 270 20.01 24.78 -15.67
C PRO A 270 19.00 25.92 -15.55
N CYS A 271 18.12 26.07 -16.53
CA CYS A 271 16.96 26.95 -16.40
C CYS A 271 15.83 26.50 -17.35
N ALA A 272 15.23 25.33 -17.11
CA ALA A 272 13.90 24.93 -17.60
C ALA A 272 13.55 23.50 -17.15
N LEU A 273 13.28 23.31 -15.85
CA LEU A 273 12.50 22.18 -15.34
C LEU A 273 11.58 22.72 -14.25
N GLN A 274 10.74 23.67 -14.63
CA GLN A 274 9.58 24.11 -13.85
C GLN A 274 8.41 24.16 -14.82
N ASP A 275 7.78 23.02 -15.02
CA ASP A 275 6.40 22.93 -15.50
C ASP A 275 5.77 21.74 -14.77
N THR A 276 5.44 21.97 -13.49
CA THR A 276 4.73 21.00 -12.64
C THR A 276 3.34 21.49 -12.21
N ASP A 277 2.93 22.68 -12.65
CA ASP A 277 1.72 23.31 -12.12
C ASP A 277 0.42 22.68 -12.63
N SER A 278 0.43 21.97 -13.77
CA SER A 278 -0.78 21.31 -14.30
C SER A 278 -0.99 19.88 -13.77
N LEU A 279 0.02 19.25 -13.16
CA LEU A 279 -0.06 17.88 -12.61
C LEU A 279 -0.48 17.84 -11.14
N LEU A 280 -0.28 18.95 -10.42
CA LEU A 280 -0.68 19.08 -9.01
C LEU A 280 -2.20 18.97 -8.83
N LEU A 281 -2.99 19.49 -9.77
CA LEU A 281 -4.45 19.53 -9.61
C LEU A 281 -5.09 18.14 -9.71
N TYR A 282 -4.64 17.29 -10.64
CA TYR A 282 -5.11 15.90 -10.74
C TYR A 282 -4.59 14.98 -9.61
N CYS A 283 -3.40 15.27 -9.07
CA CYS A 283 -2.85 14.52 -7.94
C CYS A 283 -3.50 14.88 -6.60
N LEU A 284 -3.95 16.13 -6.41
CA LEU A 284 -4.56 16.59 -5.16
C LEU A 284 -5.90 15.93 -4.86
N ASP A 285 -6.72 15.65 -5.89
CA ASP A 285 -7.99 14.94 -5.74
C ASP A 285 -7.77 13.46 -5.41
N PHE A 286 -6.78 12.80 -6.04
CA PHE A 286 -6.38 11.43 -5.71
C PHE A 286 -5.69 11.31 -4.34
N LEU A 287 -4.88 12.30 -3.92
CA LEU A 287 -4.24 12.32 -2.61
C LEU A 287 -5.23 12.54 -1.47
N HIS A 288 -6.28 13.34 -1.68
CA HIS A 288 -7.35 13.51 -0.68
C HIS A 288 -8.15 12.21 -0.53
N VAL A 289 -8.52 11.55 -1.63
CA VAL A 289 -9.22 10.26 -1.57
C VAL A 289 -8.32 9.16 -0.95
N ALA A 290 -7.04 9.09 -1.33
CA ALA A 290 -6.08 8.17 -0.72
C ALA A 290 -5.70 8.53 0.74
N ARG A 291 -6.00 9.74 1.23
CA ARG A 291 -5.88 10.05 2.68
C ARG A 291 -7.16 9.69 3.43
N VAL A 292 -8.32 9.89 2.81
CA VAL A 292 -9.64 9.68 3.43
C VAL A 292 -10.03 8.20 3.46
N VAL A 293 -9.75 7.44 2.39
CA VAL A 293 -10.05 5.99 2.31
C VAL A 293 -9.10 5.15 3.18
N ASP A 294 -7.88 5.66 3.42
CA ASP A 294 -6.82 4.93 4.12
C ASP A 294 -6.80 5.14 5.64
N VAL A 295 -7.67 6.01 6.17
CA VAL A 295 -7.85 6.31 7.60
C VAL A 295 -9.34 6.34 7.92
N ILE A 296 -10.07 5.29 7.53
CA ILE A 296 -11.36 5.03 8.19
C ILE A 296 -11.03 4.43 9.54
N LYS A 297 -10.75 5.28 10.53
CA LYS A 297 -10.85 4.87 11.93
C LYS A 297 -12.35 4.72 12.19
N GLU A 298 -12.87 3.50 12.10
CA GLU A 298 -14.24 3.26 12.53
C GLU A 298 -14.31 3.53 14.04
N PRO A 299 -15.12 4.51 14.51
CA PRO A 299 -15.33 4.69 15.94
C PRO A 299 -16.05 3.46 16.48
N ALA A 300 -15.68 3.03 17.69
CA ALA A 300 -16.45 2.02 18.41
C ALA A 300 -17.88 2.52 18.57
N LEU A 301 -18.84 1.86 17.92
CA LEU A 301 -20.26 2.14 18.04
C LEU A 301 -20.68 1.92 19.50
N GLN A 302 -21.07 2.99 20.19
CA GLN A 302 -21.82 2.89 21.44
C GLN A 302 -23.23 2.43 21.09
N VAL A 303 -23.54 1.17 21.39
CA VAL A 303 -24.93 0.70 21.42
C VAL A 303 -25.53 1.22 22.71
N GLU A 304 -26.32 2.29 22.64
CA GLU A 304 -27.24 2.65 23.72
C GLU A 304 -28.34 1.57 23.74
N GLU A 305 -28.32 0.71 24.76
CA GLU A 305 -29.48 -0.11 25.11
C GLU A 305 -30.61 0.83 25.57
N GLU A 306 -31.54 1.16 24.67
CA GLU A 306 -32.84 1.71 25.08
C GLU A 306 -33.60 0.63 25.85
N GLN A 307 -33.73 0.85 27.16
CA GLN A 307 -34.54 0.05 28.06
C GLN A 307 -36.01 0.03 27.60
N LEU A 308 -36.51 -1.15 27.25
CA LEU A 308 -37.93 -1.38 26.98
C LEU A 308 -38.78 -1.11 28.23
N VAL A 309 -39.76 -0.21 28.10
CA VAL A 309 -40.93 -0.12 29.00
C VAL A 309 -42.15 -0.62 28.22
N PRO A 310 -42.94 -1.58 28.73
CA PRO A 310 -44.10 -2.09 27.99
C PRO A 310 -45.33 -1.22 28.28
N THR A 311 -46.06 -0.86 27.24
CA THR A 311 -47.47 -0.44 27.36
C THR A 311 -48.29 -1.00 26.21
N ASP A 312 -49.46 -1.49 26.60
CA ASP A 312 -50.37 -2.39 25.89
C ASP A 312 -51.14 -1.79 24.68
N GLU A 313 -51.57 -2.73 23.82
CA GLU A 313 -52.74 -2.81 22.91
C GLU A 313 -53.41 -1.55 22.31
N GLU A 314 -53.50 -1.48 20.97
CA GLU A 314 -54.72 -1.84 20.19
C GLU A 314 -54.60 -1.53 18.66
N ALA A 315 -54.79 -2.60 17.87
CA ALA A 315 -55.66 -2.75 16.70
C ALA A 315 -55.62 -1.84 15.42
N LEU A 316 -55.52 -2.57 14.29
CA LEU A 316 -56.07 -2.37 12.93
C LEU A 316 -55.47 -1.29 11.99
N ALA A 317 -54.83 -1.72 10.89
CA ALA A 317 -55.50 -2.14 9.66
C ALA A 317 -54.49 -2.37 8.50
N VAL A 318 -54.88 -3.33 7.65
CA VAL A 318 -54.18 -3.85 6.47
C VAL A 318 -54.13 -2.83 5.32
N VAL A 319 -52.93 -2.59 4.76
CA VAL A 319 -52.74 -2.37 3.30
C VAL A 319 -51.34 -2.90 2.92
N THR A 320 -51.29 -3.95 2.09
CA THR A 320 -50.14 -4.25 1.22
C THR A 320 -50.53 -3.80 -0.20
N PRO A 321 -49.60 -3.26 -1.00
CA PRO A 321 -48.87 -4.17 -1.89
C PRO A 321 -47.36 -3.88 -2.05
N GLU A 322 -46.69 -4.93 -2.48
CA GLU A 322 -45.32 -5.06 -3.02
C GLU A 322 -44.80 -3.84 -3.78
N VAL A 323 -43.53 -3.43 -3.60
CA VAL A 323 -42.50 -3.32 -4.67
C VAL A 323 -41.07 -3.21 -4.09
N HIS A 324 -40.16 -4.03 -4.63
CA HIS A 324 -38.69 -3.93 -4.72
C HIS A 324 -37.81 -3.33 -3.60
N ALA A 325 -36.98 -4.22 -3.04
CA ALA A 325 -35.67 -3.89 -2.51
C ALA A 325 -34.74 -3.40 -3.65
N GLN A 326 -34.44 -2.10 -3.66
CA GLN A 326 -33.28 -1.46 -4.30
C GLN A 326 -33.45 0.06 -4.14
N ASP A 327 -32.91 0.66 -3.07
CA ASP A 327 -32.51 2.07 -3.07
C ASP A 327 -31.87 2.49 -1.74
N GLU A 328 -30.57 2.20 -1.56
CA GLU A 328 -29.65 3.04 -0.75
C GLU A 328 -28.20 3.03 -1.31
N ALA A 329 -28.03 2.69 -2.60
CA ALA A 329 -26.71 2.68 -3.26
C ALA A 329 -26.56 3.77 -4.37
N GLN A 330 -27.51 4.69 -4.51
CA GLN A 330 -27.49 5.70 -5.59
C GLN A 330 -27.24 7.16 -5.15
N ALA A 331 -26.97 7.43 -3.87
CA ALA A 331 -26.71 8.80 -3.43
C ALA A 331 -25.28 9.33 -3.69
N VAL A 332 -24.33 8.49 -4.10
CA VAL A 332 -22.92 8.92 -4.30
C VAL A 332 -22.53 9.07 -5.79
N VAL A 333 -23.38 8.65 -6.74
CA VAL A 333 -23.03 8.65 -8.17
C VAL A 333 -23.53 9.89 -8.94
N ARG A 334 -24.25 10.83 -8.30
CA ARG A 334 -24.88 11.95 -9.01
C ARG A 334 -24.12 13.28 -9.09
N ASN A 335 -22.83 13.34 -8.76
CA ASN A 335 -22.04 14.58 -8.89
C ASN A 335 -20.85 14.52 -9.88
N PHE A 336 -20.83 13.57 -10.82
CA PHE A 336 -19.86 13.60 -11.93
C PHE A 336 -20.55 13.45 -13.29
N GLN A 337 -21.41 14.41 -13.61
CA GLN A 337 -21.66 14.80 -15.00
C GLN A 337 -21.29 16.26 -15.10
N TYR A 338 -20.11 16.54 -15.67
CA TYR A 338 -19.71 17.73 -16.44
C TYR A 338 -18.17 17.83 -16.39
N LEU A 339 -17.50 17.11 -17.27
CA LEU A 339 -16.20 17.56 -17.78
C LEU A 339 -16.25 17.50 -19.32
N PRO A 340 -15.89 18.60 -20.00
CA PRO A 340 -16.12 18.77 -21.42
C PRO A 340 -15.15 17.92 -22.25
N THR A 341 -15.68 17.40 -23.35
CA THR A 341 -14.91 17.05 -24.54
C THR A 341 -14.10 18.27 -24.99
N CYS A 342 -12.78 18.15 -25.08
CA CYS A 342 -11.99 19.04 -25.93
C CYS A 342 -11.27 18.23 -27.00
N VAL A 343 -11.73 18.49 -28.21
CA VAL A 343 -11.24 18.08 -29.51
C VAL A 343 -10.25 19.16 -29.98
N SER A 344 -9.22 18.74 -30.75
CA SER A 344 -8.34 19.56 -31.63
C SER A 344 -7.24 20.38 -30.92
N ALA A 345 -6.05 20.67 -31.48
CA ALA A 345 -5.43 20.47 -32.80
C ALA A 345 -3.90 20.68 -32.68
N PHE A 346 -3.16 20.07 -33.63
CA PHE A 346 -1.72 20.14 -33.93
C PHE A 346 -0.75 19.28 -33.13
#